data_AF-A0A355IWP8-F1
#
_entry.id   AF-A0A355IWP8-F1
#
_cell.length_a   1.000
_cell.length_b   1.000
_cell.length_c   1.000
_cell.angle_alpha   90.00
_cell.angle_beta   90.00
_cell.angle_gamma   90.00
#
_symmetry.space_group_name_H-M   'P 1'
#
loop_
_entity.id
_entity.type
_entity.pdbx_description
1 polymer ?
#
loop_
_entity_poly.entity_id
_entity_poly.type
_entity_poly.pdbx_seq_one_letter_code
_entity_poly.pdbx_strand_id
1 'polypeptide(L)'
;MKTIDTKKTKIAAIIVAVVLVFLFSSCSTYRNGFIKTLPETMNSYSVNPDSIRQKKVELRTESAQIVSSLGSVKIREQAIPPALLNRLFGNLQAHYQIDSGYHRLLHSAKDDSLKTLARSRLIESAADYHQLFQHNKDLRRLINRGDQAFHVGRKTLLHSQKFLWAPANRELLKQIVPDKLARHTKCCFLCRKCADNSNAAIYNTVGFFSELFGRSVARIHEEPEPEKNVARLMPYLQKWDIVLQKSPGRLTDRFIPGYFGHAAIYMGDSIFVESIQEGVINTGPFLFAEGGSFLIVRLTTISEEKGKRIRQLASCQTGKKYDFNFDVNSPDCLFCTELIYLVYEDIDWQTRKSAGRITMSPDNIIQTVLDGDKFYFPLFFDEEQLIENPSPAFVESLLKREEAN
;
A
#
# COMPACT_ATOMS: atom_id res chain seq x y z
N MET A 1 19.11 25.88 -31.94
CA MET A 1 18.72 24.45 -31.97
C MET A 1 19.98 23.59 -31.91
N LYS A 2 20.31 23.02 -30.75
CA LYS A 2 21.43 22.07 -30.63
C LYS A 2 20.97 20.71 -31.15
N THR A 3 21.63 20.20 -32.17
CA THR A 3 21.43 18.86 -32.74
C THR A 3 21.78 17.82 -31.68
N ILE A 4 20.78 17.07 -31.23
CA ILE A 4 20.96 15.94 -30.32
C ILE A 4 21.76 14.87 -31.09
N ASP A 5 22.91 14.50 -30.54
CA ASP A 5 23.81 13.48 -31.08
C ASP A 5 23.06 12.13 -31.15
N THR A 6 22.60 11.80 -32.36
CA THR A 6 21.79 10.61 -32.69
C THR A 6 22.55 9.30 -32.46
N LYS A 7 23.88 9.35 -32.32
CA LYS A 7 24.72 8.18 -32.06
C LYS A 7 24.72 7.84 -30.57
N LYS A 8 24.79 8.84 -29.69
CA LYS A 8 24.70 8.66 -28.23
C LYS A 8 23.33 8.16 -27.78
N THR A 9 22.25 8.64 -28.39
CA THR A 9 20.88 8.17 -28.10
C THR A 9 20.67 6.71 -28.55
N LYS A 10 21.24 6.29 -29.68
CA LYS A 10 21.20 4.88 -30.13
C LYS A 10 21.99 3.95 -29.21
N ILE A 11 23.18 4.37 -28.77
CA ILE A 11 24.00 3.59 -27.82
C ILE A 11 23.29 3.48 -26.46
N ALA A 12 22.71 4.57 -25.95
CA ALA A 12 21.92 4.54 -24.72
C ALA A 12 20.69 3.62 -24.85
N ALA A 13 19.99 3.65 -25.98
CA ALA A 13 18.85 2.76 -26.25
C ALA A 13 19.27 1.28 -26.31
N ILE A 14 20.44 0.97 -26.89
CA ILE A 14 20.99 -0.39 -26.95
C ILE A 14 21.40 -0.86 -25.55
N ILE A 15 22.05 -0.01 -24.75
CA ILE A 15 22.42 -0.34 -23.36
C ILE A 15 21.16 -0.59 -22.53
N VAL A 16 20.13 0.25 -22.66
CA VAL A 16 18.83 0.04 -22.01
C VAL A 16 18.19 -1.27 -22.48
N ALA A 17 18.22 -1.58 -23.77
CA ALA A 17 17.68 -2.83 -24.30
C ALA A 17 18.44 -4.07 -23.79
N VAL A 18 19.78 -4.02 -23.71
CA VAL A 18 20.62 -5.11 -23.20
C VAL A 18 20.43 -5.30 -21.69
N VAL A 19 20.36 -4.21 -20.92
CA VAL A 19 20.04 -4.25 -19.48
C VAL A 19 18.64 -4.81 -19.25
N LEU A 20 17.66 -4.43 -20.07
CA LEU A 20 16.32 -5.01 -20.03
C LEU A 20 16.36 -6.52 -20.31
N VAL A 21 17.06 -6.98 -21.34
CA VAL A 21 17.22 -8.42 -21.67
C VAL A 21 17.89 -9.21 -20.54
N PHE A 22 18.89 -8.64 -19.86
CA PHE A 22 19.51 -9.26 -18.68
C PHE A 22 18.60 -9.26 -17.44
N LEU A 23 17.78 -8.23 -17.23
CA LEU A 23 16.76 -8.20 -16.17
C LEU A 23 15.60 -9.18 -16.44
N PHE A 24 15.38 -9.56 -17.71
CA PHE A 24 14.34 -10.53 -18.11
C PHE A 24 14.77 -12.01 -18.02
N SER A 25 16.06 -12.31 -17.80
CA SER A 25 16.62 -13.67 -17.83
C SER A 25 16.98 -14.25 -16.45
N SER A 26 16.33 -13.79 -15.37
CA SER A 26 16.30 -14.57 -14.12
C SER A 26 15.26 -15.69 -14.22
N CYS A 27 15.67 -16.80 -14.84
CA CYS A 27 14.99 -18.07 -14.71
C CYS A 27 15.16 -18.60 -13.28
N SER A 28 14.37 -18.07 -12.33
CA SER A 28 14.16 -18.80 -11.08
C SER A 28 13.24 -19.98 -11.39
N THR A 29 13.84 -21.17 -11.46
CA THR A 29 13.14 -22.45 -11.46
C THR A 29 12.51 -22.62 -10.08
N TYR A 30 11.22 -22.28 -9.98
CA TYR A 30 10.40 -22.55 -8.80
C TYR A 30 10.12 -24.06 -8.73
N ARG A 31 11.07 -24.80 -8.15
CA ARG A 31 10.91 -26.21 -7.78
C ARG A 31 10.05 -26.40 -6.52
N ASN A 32 9.78 -25.31 -5.78
CA ASN A 32 9.28 -25.32 -4.42
C ASN A 32 8.09 -24.34 -4.26
N GLY A 33 6.85 -24.80 -4.48
CA GLY A 33 5.61 -24.00 -4.30
C GLY A 33 5.63 -22.59 -4.90
N PHE A 34 4.69 -21.72 -4.48
CA PHE A 34 4.66 -20.32 -4.96
C PHE A 34 4.70 -19.26 -3.85
N ILE A 35 4.50 -19.64 -2.59
CA ILE A 35 4.61 -18.75 -1.42
C ILE A 35 5.89 -19.14 -0.67
N LYS A 36 6.78 -18.17 -0.42
CA LYS A 36 7.87 -18.37 0.55
C LYS A 36 7.25 -18.58 1.93
N THR A 37 7.71 -19.59 2.66
CA THR A 37 7.20 -19.90 4.02
C THR A 37 7.13 -18.65 4.89
N LEU A 38 5.92 -18.25 5.31
CA LEU A 38 5.72 -17.20 6.31
C LEU A 38 6.32 -17.64 7.66
N PRO A 39 6.81 -16.69 8.49
CA PRO A 39 7.29 -16.98 9.85
C PRO A 39 6.26 -17.75 10.68
N GLU A 40 6.72 -18.55 11.64
CA GLU A 40 5.89 -19.40 12.51
C GLU A 40 4.93 -18.56 13.37
N THR A 41 3.73 -18.31 12.86
CA THR A 41 2.60 -17.82 13.67
C THR A 41 1.38 -18.75 13.60
N MET A 42 1.46 -19.84 12.84
CA MET A 42 0.50 -20.93 13.02
C MET A 42 0.90 -21.72 14.24
N ASN A 43 0.36 -21.32 15.39
CA ASN A 43 0.21 -22.22 16.52
C ASN A 43 -0.38 -23.53 15.99
N SER A 44 0.34 -24.62 16.26
CA SER A 44 -0.04 -25.99 15.93
C SER A 44 -1.23 -26.41 16.78
N TYR A 45 -2.40 -25.85 16.49
CA TYR A 45 -3.67 -26.42 16.91
C TYR A 45 -4.17 -27.30 15.78
N SER A 46 -4.65 -28.47 16.13
CA SER A 46 -5.28 -29.46 15.27
C SER A 46 -6.48 -28.85 14.53
N VAL A 47 -6.23 -28.12 13.44
CA VAL A 47 -7.32 -27.57 12.63
C VAL A 47 -7.90 -28.72 11.81
N ASN A 48 -9.18 -29.02 12.03
CA ASN A 48 -9.93 -30.00 11.25
C ASN A 48 -9.80 -29.66 9.74
N PRO A 49 -9.38 -30.60 8.88
CA PRO A 49 -9.29 -30.40 7.43
C PRO A 49 -10.56 -29.83 6.79
N ASP A 50 -11.74 -30.21 7.28
CA ASP A 50 -13.02 -29.71 6.79
C ASP A 50 -13.21 -28.22 7.11
N SER A 51 -12.74 -27.78 8.28
CA SER A 51 -12.76 -26.37 8.67
C SER A 51 -11.84 -25.53 7.77
N ILE A 52 -10.64 -26.02 7.44
CA ILE A 52 -9.75 -25.34 6.48
C ILE A 52 -10.41 -25.24 5.10
N ARG A 53 -11.06 -26.31 4.66
CA ARG A 53 -11.74 -26.35 3.37
C ARG A 53 -12.89 -25.35 3.32
N GLN A 54 -13.74 -25.33 4.34
CA GLN A 54 -14.82 -24.35 4.47
C GLN A 54 -14.25 -22.92 4.47
N LYS A 55 -13.17 -22.68 5.23
CA LYS A 55 -12.54 -21.37 5.27
C LYS A 55 -12.02 -20.92 3.90
N LYS A 56 -11.41 -21.82 3.11
CA LYS A 56 -10.98 -21.52 1.74
C LYS A 56 -12.16 -21.14 0.84
N VAL A 57 -13.32 -21.77 0.99
CA VAL A 57 -14.54 -21.43 0.22
C VAL A 57 -15.06 -20.04 0.60
N GLU A 58 -15.10 -19.72 1.89
CA GLU A 58 -15.46 -18.37 2.38
C GLU A 58 -14.53 -17.31 1.80
N LEU A 59 -13.21 -17.53 1.92
CA LEU A 59 -12.21 -16.59 1.42
C LEU A 59 -12.32 -16.38 -0.08
N ARG A 60 -12.57 -17.45 -0.86
CA ARG A 60 -12.77 -17.37 -2.31
C ARG A 60 -14.03 -16.57 -2.66
N THR A 61 -15.13 -16.80 -1.93
CA THR A 61 -16.39 -16.06 -2.13
C THR A 61 -16.17 -14.57 -1.86
N GLU A 62 -15.48 -14.23 -0.77
CA GLU A 62 -15.14 -12.85 -0.46
C GLU A 62 -14.20 -12.24 -1.52
N SER A 63 -13.18 -12.96 -1.97
CA SER A 63 -12.32 -12.53 -3.08
C SER A 63 -13.13 -12.21 -4.35
N ALA A 64 -14.12 -13.05 -4.70
CA ALA A 64 -14.99 -12.81 -5.85
C ALA A 64 -15.84 -11.54 -5.68
N GLN A 65 -16.37 -11.30 -4.47
CA GLN A 65 -17.11 -10.08 -4.16
C GLN A 65 -16.20 -8.84 -4.28
N ILE A 66 -15.00 -8.89 -3.70
CA ILE A 66 -14.01 -7.81 -3.78
C ILE A 66 -13.63 -7.52 -5.24
N VAL A 67 -13.34 -8.55 -6.04
CA VAL A 67 -13.03 -8.39 -7.47
C VAL A 67 -14.20 -7.78 -8.23
N SER A 68 -15.43 -8.18 -7.92
CA SER A 68 -16.63 -7.59 -8.51
C SER A 68 -16.75 -6.10 -8.19
N SER A 69 -16.57 -5.73 -6.91
CA SER A 69 -16.56 -4.32 -6.47
C SER A 69 -15.42 -3.51 -7.08
N LEU A 70 -14.26 -4.12 -7.32
CA LEU A 70 -13.13 -3.48 -8.00
C LEU A 70 -13.30 -3.42 -9.53
N GLY A 71 -14.17 -4.24 -10.11
CA GLY A 71 -14.38 -4.31 -11.56
C GLY A 71 -14.94 -3.02 -12.15
N SER A 72 -15.66 -2.23 -11.35
CA SER A 72 -16.12 -0.88 -11.70
C SER A 72 -15.07 0.20 -11.49
N VAL A 73 -14.05 -0.05 -10.66
CA VAL A 73 -13.01 0.94 -10.34
C VAL A 73 -11.94 0.93 -11.43
N LYS A 74 -11.85 2.04 -12.14
CA LYS A 74 -10.71 2.29 -13.03
C LYS A 74 -9.51 2.72 -12.18
N ILE A 75 -8.70 1.76 -11.73
CA ILE A 75 -7.57 1.94 -10.78
C ILE A 75 -6.56 3.05 -11.20
N ARG A 76 -6.50 3.44 -12.48
CA ARG A 76 -5.65 4.54 -12.98
C ARG A 76 -6.34 5.90 -13.09
N GLU A 77 -7.65 5.92 -12.86
CA GLU A 77 -8.51 7.09 -13.00
C GLU A 77 -9.18 7.49 -11.69
N GLN A 78 -9.43 6.54 -10.78
CA GLN A 78 -10.09 6.76 -9.49
C GLN A 78 -9.38 6.02 -8.35
N ALA A 79 -9.40 6.62 -7.14
CA ALA A 79 -8.83 6.03 -5.94
C ALA A 79 -9.59 4.72 -5.61
N ILE A 80 -8.86 3.68 -5.23
CA ILE A 80 -9.51 2.47 -4.72
C ILE A 80 -9.97 2.75 -3.29
N PRO A 81 -11.26 2.58 -2.94
CA PRO A 81 -11.73 2.78 -1.57
C PRO A 81 -10.87 2.03 -0.56
N PRO A 82 -10.42 2.67 0.54
CA PRO A 82 -9.40 2.10 1.42
C PRO A 82 -9.91 0.82 2.11
N ALA A 83 -11.18 0.78 2.49
CA ALA A 83 -11.81 -0.44 3.02
C ALA A 83 -11.73 -1.61 2.04
N LEU A 84 -11.87 -1.35 0.73
CA LEU A 84 -11.78 -2.39 -0.29
C LEU A 84 -10.34 -2.88 -0.48
N LEU A 85 -9.36 -1.97 -0.39
CA LEU A 85 -7.93 -2.31 -0.47
C LEU A 85 -7.49 -3.15 0.74
N ASN A 86 -7.85 -2.72 1.96
CA ASN A 86 -7.56 -3.46 3.19
C ASN A 86 -8.24 -4.83 3.20
N ARG A 87 -9.49 -4.92 2.73
CA ARG A 87 -10.19 -6.21 2.58
C ARG A 87 -9.50 -7.12 1.56
N LEU A 88 -9.07 -6.59 0.42
CA LEU A 88 -8.36 -7.36 -0.61
C LEU A 88 -7.09 -7.99 -0.04
N PHE A 89 -6.22 -7.19 0.58
CA PHE A 89 -4.94 -7.68 1.08
C PHE A 89 -5.09 -8.52 2.36
N GLY A 90 -6.05 -8.21 3.24
CA GLY A 90 -6.40 -9.05 4.39
C GLY A 90 -6.94 -10.43 3.98
N ASN A 91 -7.81 -10.49 2.98
CA ASN A 91 -8.30 -11.76 2.44
C ASN A 91 -7.18 -12.58 1.76
N LEU A 92 -6.29 -11.91 1.01
CA LEU A 92 -5.09 -12.54 0.44
C LEU A 92 -4.15 -13.09 1.52
N GLN A 93 -3.92 -12.34 2.60
CA GLN A 93 -3.12 -12.79 3.75
C GLN A 93 -3.68 -14.09 4.33
N ALA A 94 -4.99 -14.13 4.58
CA ALA A 94 -5.65 -15.31 5.13
C ALA A 94 -5.53 -16.52 4.20
N HIS A 95 -5.67 -16.32 2.88
CA HIS A 95 -5.39 -17.39 1.93
C HIS A 95 -3.93 -17.85 1.99
N TYR A 96 -2.97 -16.93 2.13
CA TYR A 96 -1.53 -17.23 2.10
C TYR A 96 -1.06 -17.93 3.36
N GLN A 97 -1.68 -17.66 4.50
CA GLN A 97 -1.44 -18.41 5.74
C GLN A 97 -1.78 -19.89 5.55
N ILE A 98 -2.96 -20.19 4.98
CA ILE A 98 -3.36 -21.56 4.66
C ILE A 98 -2.40 -22.19 3.65
N ASP A 99 -2.08 -21.48 2.57
CA ASP A 99 -1.20 -22.01 1.51
C ASP A 99 0.23 -22.20 1.98
N SER A 100 0.72 -21.38 2.91
CA SER A 100 2.03 -21.59 3.56
C SER A 100 2.05 -22.90 4.35
N GLY A 101 0.92 -23.28 4.97
CA GLY A 101 0.76 -24.58 5.62
C GLY A 101 0.92 -25.75 4.65
N TYR A 102 0.21 -25.71 3.51
CA TYR A 102 0.36 -26.71 2.45
C TYR A 102 1.75 -26.69 1.83
N HIS A 103 2.36 -25.52 1.69
CA HIS A 103 3.71 -25.40 1.19
C HIS A 103 4.72 -26.10 2.11
N ARG A 104 4.62 -25.92 3.43
CA ARG A 104 5.43 -26.68 4.40
C ARG A 104 5.19 -28.18 4.28
N LEU A 105 3.93 -28.63 4.26
CA LEU A 105 3.59 -30.05 4.12
C LEU A 105 4.19 -30.67 2.84
N LEU A 106 4.12 -29.96 1.71
CA LEU A 106 4.69 -30.41 0.45
C LEU A 106 6.21 -30.68 0.55
N HIS A 107 6.91 -29.97 1.44
CA HIS A 107 8.36 -30.03 1.57
C HIS A 107 8.86 -30.89 2.74
N SER A 108 8.18 -30.85 3.88
CA SER A 108 8.65 -31.50 5.11
C SER A 108 7.96 -32.83 5.41
N ALA A 109 6.80 -33.13 4.78
CA ALA A 109 6.11 -34.38 5.04
C ALA A 109 6.96 -35.57 4.58
N LYS A 110 7.02 -36.62 5.38
CA LYS A 110 7.64 -37.90 4.99
C LYS A 110 6.71 -38.73 4.10
N ASP A 111 5.41 -38.64 4.35
CA ASP A 111 4.35 -39.35 3.63
C ASP A 111 4.05 -38.71 2.26
N ASP A 112 4.18 -39.50 1.20
CA ASP A 112 3.93 -39.06 -0.18
C ASP A 112 2.44 -38.76 -0.47
N SER A 113 1.51 -39.37 0.28
CA SER A 113 0.09 -39.06 0.19
C SER A 113 -0.19 -37.63 0.69
N LEU A 114 0.45 -37.22 1.78
CA LEU A 114 0.36 -35.85 2.32
C LEU A 114 1.01 -34.84 1.38
N LYS A 115 2.15 -35.17 0.76
CA LYS A 115 2.75 -34.31 -0.28
C LYS A 115 1.83 -34.15 -1.48
N THR A 116 1.18 -35.23 -1.91
CA THR A 116 0.25 -35.22 -3.04
C THR A 116 -0.98 -34.37 -2.74
N LEU A 117 -1.56 -34.53 -1.55
CA LEU A 117 -2.65 -33.69 -1.06
C LEU A 117 -2.24 -32.21 -1.02
N ALA A 118 -1.10 -31.89 -0.40
CA ALA A 118 -0.60 -30.52 -0.31
C ALA A 118 -0.37 -29.89 -1.69
N ARG A 119 0.19 -30.65 -2.63
CA ARG A 119 0.35 -30.21 -4.03
C ARG A 119 -1.00 -29.93 -4.68
N SER A 120 -1.99 -30.81 -4.50
CA SER A 120 -3.35 -30.61 -5.01
C SER A 120 -3.97 -29.30 -4.50
N ARG A 121 -3.89 -29.04 -3.19
CA ARG A 121 -4.44 -27.83 -2.56
C ARG A 121 -3.75 -26.54 -3.02
N LEU A 122 -2.46 -26.59 -3.28
CA LEU A 122 -1.72 -25.46 -3.85
C LEU A 122 -2.10 -25.22 -5.32
N ILE A 123 -2.36 -26.28 -6.10
CA ILE A 123 -2.85 -26.16 -7.48
C ILE A 123 -4.24 -25.52 -7.50
N GLU A 124 -5.16 -25.97 -6.65
CA GLU A 124 -6.50 -25.38 -6.49
C GLU A 124 -6.39 -23.88 -6.20
N SER A 125 -5.58 -23.50 -5.21
CA SER A 125 -5.38 -22.10 -4.82
C SER A 125 -4.78 -21.27 -5.96
N ALA A 126 -3.80 -21.81 -6.68
CA ALA A 126 -3.20 -21.12 -7.81
C ALA A 126 -4.17 -20.96 -8.99
N ALA A 127 -5.08 -21.92 -9.21
CA ALA A 127 -6.14 -21.82 -10.20
C ALA A 127 -7.20 -20.78 -9.81
N ASP A 128 -7.56 -20.71 -8.54
CA ASP A 128 -8.49 -19.70 -8.02
C ASP A 128 -7.91 -18.28 -8.20
N TYR A 129 -6.63 -18.09 -7.85
CA TYR A 129 -5.93 -16.83 -8.11
C TYR A 129 -5.86 -16.49 -9.59
N HIS A 130 -5.70 -17.50 -10.44
CA HIS A 130 -5.72 -17.30 -11.88
C HIS A 130 -7.08 -16.73 -12.32
N GLN A 131 -8.15 -17.43 -11.97
CA GLN A 131 -9.51 -17.10 -12.37
C GLN A 131 -9.93 -15.71 -11.86
N LEU A 132 -9.63 -15.40 -10.61
CA LEU A 132 -10.06 -14.16 -9.96
C LEU A 132 -9.26 -12.94 -10.40
N PHE A 133 -7.93 -13.05 -10.46
CA PHE A 133 -7.08 -11.87 -10.55
C PHE A 133 -6.38 -11.68 -11.91
N GLN A 134 -6.22 -12.72 -12.74
CA GLN A 134 -5.34 -12.60 -13.90
C GLN A 134 -5.92 -11.84 -15.08
N HIS A 135 -7.24 -11.75 -15.18
CA HIS A 135 -7.89 -11.10 -16.32
C HIS A 135 -7.85 -9.58 -16.20
N ASN A 136 -7.96 -9.04 -14.99
CA ASN A 136 -7.82 -7.61 -14.75
C ASN A 136 -6.33 -7.24 -14.59
N LYS A 137 -5.79 -6.51 -15.57
CA LYS A 137 -4.36 -6.14 -15.59
C LYS A 137 -3.97 -5.22 -14.44
N ASP A 138 -4.82 -4.29 -14.05
CA ASP A 138 -4.48 -3.28 -13.05
C ASP A 138 -4.55 -3.91 -11.65
N LEU A 139 -5.56 -4.73 -11.37
CA LEU A 139 -5.63 -5.52 -10.14
C LEU A 139 -4.48 -6.52 -10.01
N ARG A 140 -4.14 -7.22 -11.11
CA ARG A 140 -2.99 -8.13 -11.13
C ARG A 140 -1.68 -7.40 -10.80
N ARG A 141 -1.49 -6.20 -11.34
CA ARG A 141 -0.29 -5.38 -11.07
C ARG A 141 -0.26 -4.89 -9.63
N LEU A 142 -1.39 -4.41 -9.13
CA LEU A 142 -1.58 -4.00 -7.73
C LEU A 142 -1.15 -5.11 -6.77
N ILE A 143 -1.71 -6.31 -6.91
CA ILE A 143 -1.38 -7.45 -6.03
C ILE A 143 0.09 -7.89 -6.20
N ASN A 144 0.65 -7.84 -7.42
CA ASN A 144 2.05 -8.21 -7.64
C ASN A 144 3.06 -7.17 -7.15
N ARG A 145 2.66 -5.94 -6.83
CA ARG A 145 3.50 -5.02 -6.04
C ARG A 145 3.73 -5.56 -4.63
N GLY A 146 2.76 -6.33 -4.12
CA GLY A 146 2.76 -6.87 -2.77
C GLY A 146 2.26 -5.84 -1.75
N ASP A 147 2.07 -6.30 -0.52
CA ASP A 147 1.70 -5.44 0.61
C ASP A 147 2.35 -6.01 1.87
N GLN A 148 3.27 -5.25 2.47
CA GLN A 148 3.99 -5.68 3.67
C GLN A 148 3.09 -5.74 4.90
N ALA A 149 2.10 -4.86 5.02
CA ALA A 149 1.20 -4.79 6.18
C ALA A 149 0.35 -6.07 6.31
N PHE A 150 0.02 -6.67 5.18
CA PHE A 150 -0.71 -7.93 5.10
C PHE A 150 0.19 -9.13 4.75
N HIS A 151 1.52 -8.97 4.79
CA HIS A 151 2.49 -10.03 4.46
C HIS A 151 2.27 -10.69 3.08
N VAL A 152 1.77 -9.92 2.11
CA VAL A 152 1.58 -10.35 0.73
C VAL A 152 2.85 -10.05 -0.05
N GLY A 153 3.58 -11.11 -0.43
CA GLY A 153 4.86 -10.97 -1.11
C GLY A 153 4.77 -10.37 -2.53
N ARG A 154 5.82 -9.67 -2.95
CA ARG A 154 5.95 -9.17 -4.34
C ARG A 154 5.90 -10.32 -5.34
N LYS A 155 5.34 -10.06 -6.52
CA LYS A 155 5.22 -11.02 -7.64
C LYS A 155 4.49 -12.32 -7.26
N THR A 156 3.67 -12.30 -6.22
CA THR A 156 2.98 -13.49 -5.72
C THR A 156 2.08 -14.17 -6.76
N LEU A 157 1.25 -13.40 -7.49
CA LEU A 157 0.42 -13.97 -8.55
C LEU A 157 1.28 -14.50 -9.70
N LEU A 158 2.42 -13.85 -9.99
CA LEU A 158 3.38 -14.36 -10.98
C LEU A 158 3.99 -15.70 -10.55
N HIS A 159 4.33 -15.87 -9.27
CA HIS A 159 4.84 -17.13 -8.74
C HIS A 159 3.76 -18.21 -8.74
N SER A 160 2.54 -17.87 -8.30
CA SER A 160 1.36 -18.75 -8.35
C SER A 160 1.15 -19.29 -9.75
N GLN A 161 1.22 -18.41 -10.74
CA GLN A 161 1.14 -18.79 -12.15
C GLN A 161 2.25 -19.72 -12.61
N LYS A 162 3.51 -19.42 -12.30
CA LYS A 162 4.63 -20.30 -12.65
C LYS A 162 4.44 -21.69 -12.05
N PHE A 163 3.96 -21.76 -10.81
CA PHE A 163 3.65 -23.02 -10.14
C PHE A 163 2.50 -23.74 -10.83
N LEU A 164 1.37 -23.07 -11.09
CA LEU A 164 0.20 -23.66 -11.74
C LEU A 164 0.55 -24.36 -13.06
N TRP A 165 1.40 -23.74 -13.88
CA TRP A 165 1.80 -24.26 -15.19
C TRP A 165 3.14 -25.00 -15.23
N ALA A 166 3.68 -25.36 -14.07
CA ALA A 166 4.88 -26.19 -13.99
C ALA A 166 4.59 -27.57 -14.61
N PRO A 167 5.51 -28.15 -15.41
CA PRO A 167 5.31 -29.47 -16.01
C PRO A 167 4.94 -30.56 -15.00
N ALA A 168 5.53 -30.51 -13.81
CA ALA A 168 5.27 -31.44 -12.71
C ALA A 168 3.81 -31.42 -12.20
N ASN A 169 3.07 -30.33 -12.45
CA ASN A 169 1.69 -30.18 -12.02
C ASN A 169 0.68 -30.53 -13.11
N ARG A 170 1.13 -30.85 -14.34
CA ARG A 170 0.27 -30.94 -15.52
C ARG A 170 -0.80 -32.03 -15.42
N GLU A 171 -0.45 -33.21 -14.91
CA GLU A 171 -1.42 -34.31 -14.78
C GLU A 171 -2.46 -34.03 -13.70
N LEU A 172 -2.05 -33.55 -12.52
CA LEU A 172 -2.98 -33.12 -11.47
C LEU A 172 -3.86 -31.94 -11.94
N LEU A 173 -3.29 -30.98 -12.66
CA LEU A 173 -4.03 -29.82 -13.16
C LEU A 173 -5.20 -30.22 -14.07
N LYS A 174 -5.00 -31.19 -14.97
CA LYS A 174 -6.05 -31.71 -15.86
C LYS A 174 -7.20 -32.38 -15.09
N GLN A 175 -6.90 -32.95 -13.92
CA GLN A 175 -7.89 -33.64 -13.09
C GLN A 175 -8.70 -32.67 -12.22
N ILE A 176 -8.04 -31.62 -11.73
CA ILE A 176 -8.58 -30.74 -10.68
C ILE A 176 -9.28 -29.50 -11.28
N VAL A 177 -8.82 -29.00 -12.43
CA VAL A 177 -9.19 -27.68 -12.95
C VAL A 177 -9.80 -27.81 -14.35
N PRO A 178 -10.83 -27.01 -14.71
CA PRO A 178 -11.49 -27.10 -16.01
C PRO A 178 -10.52 -27.02 -17.20
N ASP A 179 -10.80 -27.81 -18.22
CA ASP A 179 -9.92 -28.04 -19.37
C ASP A 179 -9.52 -26.73 -20.11
N LYS A 180 -10.40 -25.72 -20.16
CA LYS A 180 -10.07 -24.40 -20.72
C LYS A 180 -8.84 -23.76 -20.05
N LEU A 181 -8.69 -23.88 -18.73
CA LEU A 181 -7.53 -23.34 -18.00
C LEU A 181 -6.27 -24.17 -18.25
N ALA A 182 -6.44 -25.49 -18.40
CA ALA A 182 -5.35 -26.43 -18.69
C ALA A 182 -4.83 -26.29 -20.15
N ARG A 183 -5.65 -25.78 -21.06
CA ARG A 183 -5.34 -25.58 -22.49
C ARG A 183 -4.72 -24.22 -22.83
N HIS A 184 -4.87 -23.18 -22.00
CA HIS A 184 -4.28 -21.87 -22.29
C HIS A 184 -2.75 -21.93 -22.34
N THR A 185 -2.15 -21.40 -23.40
CA THR A 185 -0.73 -21.57 -23.71
C THR A 185 0.17 -20.68 -22.85
N LYS A 186 1.33 -21.23 -22.44
CA LYS A 186 2.45 -20.49 -21.82
C LYS A 186 2.76 -19.16 -22.52
N CYS A 187 2.52 -19.07 -23.83
CA CYS A 187 2.72 -17.88 -24.66
C CYS A 187 1.90 -16.67 -24.17
N CYS A 188 0.59 -16.81 -23.93
CA CYS A 188 -0.24 -15.71 -23.43
C CYS A 188 0.25 -15.19 -22.07
N PHE A 189 0.70 -16.09 -21.20
CA PHE A 189 1.31 -15.72 -19.92
C PHE A 189 2.65 -14.99 -20.10
N LEU A 190 3.53 -15.48 -20.97
CA LEU A 190 4.84 -14.86 -21.24
C LEU A 190 4.68 -13.43 -21.78
N CYS A 191 3.72 -13.20 -22.70
CA CYS A 191 3.42 -11.87 -23.21
C CYS A 191 2.92 -10.92 -22.10
N ARG A 192 1.98 -11.37 -21.26
CA ARG A 192 1.48 -10.57 -20.12
C ARG A 192 2.57 -10.26 -19.11
N LYS A 193 3.40 -11.25 -18.77
CA LYS A 193 4.56 -11.10 -17.87
C LYS A 193 5.54 -10.04 -18.39
N CYS A 194 5.85 -10.05 -19.68
CA CYS A 194 6.73 -9.06 -20.30
C CYS A 194 6.17 -7.64 -20.11
N ALA A 195 4.90 -7.43 -20.46
CA ALA A 195 4.24 -6.13 -20.32
C ALA A 195 4.19 -5.63 -18.87
N ASP A 196 3.94 -6.53 -17.91
CA ASP A 196 3.87 -6.19 -16.49
C ASP A 196 5.24 -5.87 -15.89
N ASN A 197 6.28 -6.62 -16.26
CA ASN A 197 7.65 -6.35 -15.85
C ASN A 197 8.13 -4.99 -16.37
N SER A 198 7.81 -4.62 -17.61
CA SER A 198 8.14 -3.30 -18.16
C SER A 198 7.44 -2.18 -17.40
N ASN A 199 6.17 -2.34 -17.03
CA ASN A 199 5.45 -1.35 -16.20
C ASN A 199 6.08 -1.21 -14.81
N ALA A 200 6.46 -2.33 -14.18
CA ALA A 200 7.13 -2.30 -12.88
C ALA A 200 8.51 -1.60 -12.96
N ALA A 201 9.27 -1.83 -14.03
CA ALA A 201 10.54 -1.15 -14.25
C ALA A 201 10.35 0.37 -14.39
N ILE A 202 9.38 0.82 -15.19
CA ILE A 202 9.04 2.25 -15.34
C ILE A 202 8.67 2.86 -13.98
N TYR A 203 7.79 2.20 -13.22
CA TYR A 203 7.36 2.68 -11.90
C TYR A 203 8.53 2.83 -10.92
N ASN A 204 9.41 1.83 -10.85
CA ASN A 204 10.60 1.88 -9.99
C ASN A 204 11.58 2.99 -10.42
N THR A 205 11.77 3.18 -11.73
CA THR A 205 12.62 4.25 -12.26
C THR A 205 12.10 5.63 -11.88
N VAL A 206 10.78 5.87 -12.00
CA VAL A 206 10.20 7.15 -11.57
C VAL A 206 10.35 7.33 -10.06
N GLY A 207 10.08 6.30 -9.26
CA GLY A 207 10.27 6.35 -7.80
C GLY A 207 11.70 6.67 -7.39
N PHE A 208 12.69 6.09 -8.05
CA PHE A 208 14.11 6.39 -7.83
C PHE A 208 14.46 7.85 -8.13
N PHE A 209 13.95 8.42 -9.23
CA PHE A 209 14.17 9.84 -9.54
C PHE A 209 13.47 10.75 -8.53
N SER A 210 12.24 10.43 -8.15
CA SER A 210 11.53 11.17 -7.10
C SER A 210 12.26 11.13 -5.76
N GLU A 211 12.83 9.98 -5.37
CA GLU A 211 13.66 9.84 -4.17
C GLU A 211 14.93 10.70 -4.22
N LEU A 212 15.62 10.71 -5.36
CA LEU A 212 16.84 11.49 -5.57
C LEU A 212 16.58 13.00 -5.45
N PHE A 213 15.50 13.49 -6.05
CA PHE A 213 15.06 14.87 -5.89
C PHE A 213 14.62 15.15 -4.45
N GLY A 214 13.91 14.20 -3.82
CA GLY A 214 13.51 14.20 -2.40
C GLY A 214 14.65 14.50 -1.43
N ARG A 215 15.80 13.84 -1.62
CA ARG A 215 16.97 13.96 -0.71
C ARG A 215 17.82 15.21 -0.95
N SER A 216 17.78 15.79 -2.15
CA SER A 216 18.74 16.82 -2.57
C SER A 216 18.35 18.26 -2.20
N VAL A 217 17.11 18.53 -1.81
CA VAL A 217 16.60 19.89 -1.56
C VAL A 217 16.18 20.12 -0.09
N ALA A 218 16.45 19.17 0.81
CA ALA A 218 16.10 19.23 2.24
C ALA A 218 16.97 20.17 3.10
N ARG A 219 17.49 21.29 2.55
CA ARG A 219 18.50 22.13 3.22
C ARG A 219 18.24 23.63 3.15
N ILE A 220 17.03 24.08 3.45
CA ILE A 220 16.78 25.49 3.76
C ILE A 220 15.76 25.53 4.90
N HIS A 221 16.19 25.83 6.12
CA HIS A 221 15.31 25.93 7.28
C HIS A 221 15.76 27.00 8.29
N GLU A 222 14.78 27.65 8.90
CA GLU A 222 14.81 28.27 10.24
C GLU A 222 14.94 27.18 11.32
N GLU A 223 15.46 27.53 12.50
CA GLU A 223 15.71 26.54 13.56
C GLU A 223 14.39 26.08 14.21
N PRO A 224 14.10 24.76 14.26
CA PRO A 224 12.87 24.25 14.85
C PRO A 224 12.85 24.45 16.39
N GLU A 225 11.66 24.75 16.95
CA GLU A 225 11.42 24.88 18.41
C GLU A 225 10.53 23.73 18.97
N PRO A 226 10.96 22.46 18.90
CA PRO A 226 10.09 21.32 19.20
C PRO A 226 9.60 21.31 20.65
N GLU A 227 10.39 21.74 21.64
CA GLU A 227 9.98 21.79 23.05
C GLU A 227 8.75 22.67 23.26
N LYS A 228 8.74 23.87 22.64
CA LYS A 228 7.64 24.82 22.70
C LYS A 228 6.40 24.28 22.00
N ASN A 229 6.57 23.66 20.83
CA ASN A 229 5.48 23.06 20.07
C ASN A 229 4.84 21.89 20.82
N VAL A 230 5.66 21.01 21.42
CA VAL A 230 5.18 19.90 22.24
C VAL A 230 4.37 20.39 23.44
N ALA A 231 4.85 21.44 24.13
CA ALA A 231 4.13 22.02 25.27
C ALA A 231 2.75 22.59 24.88
N ARG A 232 2.61 23.12 23.66
CA ARG A 232 1.33 23.63 23.13
C ARG A 232 0.42 22.54 22.59
N LEU A 233 0.99 21.51 21.95
CA LEU A 233 0.25 20.46 21.26
C LEU A 233 -0.28 19.37 22.21
N MET A 234 0.59 18.83 23.07
CA MET A 234 0.29 17.64 23.89
C MET A 234 -0.93 17.78 24.81
N PRO A 235 -1.21 18.93 25.46
CA PRO A 235 -2.38 19.07 26.34
C PRO A 235 -3.72 18.86 25.62
N TYR A 236 -3.76 19.11 24.31
CA TYR A 236 -4.98 19.02 23.53
C TYR A 236 -5.16 17.67 22.86
N LEU A 237 -4.11 16.84 22.75
CA LEU A 237 -4.16 15.60 21.99
C LEU A 237 -4.94 14.50 22.69
N GLN A 238 -5.74 13.79 21.90
CA GLN A 238 -6.42 12.57 22.29
C GLN A 238 -6.10 11.46 21.31
N LYS A 239 -6.14 10.23 21.82
CA LYS A 239 -5.91 9.04 21.03
C LYS A 239 -6.81 9.04 19.78
N TRP A 240 -6.23 8.71 18.63
CA TRP A 240 -6.84 8.70 17.30
C TRP A 240 -7.02 10.07 16.65
N ASP A 241 -6.39 11.12 17.18
CA ASP A 241 -6.27 12.38 16.48
C ASP A 241 -5.41 12.23 15.22
N ILE A 242 -5.81 12.92 14.16
CA ILE A 242 -4.97 13.19 13.00
C ILE A 242 -4.35 14.57 13.25
N VAL A 243 -3.03 14.67 13.19
CA VAL A 243 -2.33 15.92 13.41
C VAL A 243 -1.65 16.33 12.11
N LEU A 244 -2.05 17.48 11.59
CA LEU A 244 -1.48 18.08 10.40
C LEU A 244 -0.43 19.10 10.82
N GLN A 245 0.69 19.13 10.11
CA GLN A 245 1.73 20.13 10.34
C GLN A 245 2.17 20.80 9.04
N LYS A 246 2.45 22.10 9.15
CA LYS A 246 3.17 22.85 8.14
C LYS A 246 4.64 22.89 8.56
N SER A 247 5.50 22.24 7.78
CA SER A 247 6.94 22.29 8.00
C SER A 247 7.54 23.25 6.98
N PRO A 248 7.96 24.46 7.37
CA PRO A 248 8.49 25.44 6.41
C PRO A 248 9.71 24.84 5.71
N GLY A 249 9.67 24.50 4.42
CA GLY A 249 10.86 24.06 3.66
C GLY A 249 11.02 22.56 3.41
N ARG A 250 10.03 21.72 3.75
CA ARG A 250 10.02 20.32 3.27
C ARG A 250 9.60 20.29 1.80
N LEU A 251 10.30 19.51 0.97
CA LEU A 251 10.01 19.35 -0.46
C LEU A 251 8.56 18.93 -0.77
N THR A 252 7.88 18.32 0.21
CA THR A 252 6.46 17.93 0.12
C THR A 252 5.59 19.09 -0.34
N ASP A 253 5.86 20.32 0.12
CA ASP A 253 5.07 21.51 -0.21
C ASP A 253 5.13 21.85 -1.71
N ARG A 254 6.21 21.44 -2.39
CA ARG A 254 6.41 21.67 -3.84
C ARG A 254 5.87 20.53 -4.73
N PHE A 255 5.70 19.33 -4.18
CA PHE A 255 5.21 18.15 -4.94
C PHE A 255 3.74 17.82 -4.65
N ILE A 256 3.27 18.16 -3.45
CA ILE A 256 1.88 18.07 -3.02
C ILE A 256 1.52 19.48 -2.55
N PRO A 257 1.00 20.36 -3.44
CA PRO A 257 0.54 21.68 -3.03
C PRO A 257 -0.55 21.55 -1.94
N GLY A 258 -0.52 22.46 -0.99
CA GLY A 258 -1.40 22.52 0.18
C GLY A 258 -0.72 23.24 1.34
N TYR A 259 -1.50 24.03 2.09
CA TYR A 259 -1.03 24.80 3.24
C TYR A 259 -0.34 23.92 4.28
N PHE A 260 -0.85 22.69 4.49
CA PHE A 260 -0.22 21.68 5.33
C PHE A 260 0.60 20.70 4.48
N GLY A 261 1.84 20.46 4.91
CA GLY A 261 2.81 19.62 4.20
C GLY A 261 2.90 18.17 4.71
N HIS A 262 2.43 17.90 5.92
CA HIS A 262 2.56 16.58 6.55
C HIS A 262 1.40 16.23 7.49
N ALA A 263 1.22 14.94 7.75
CA ALA A 263 0.18 14.39 8.61
C ALA A 263 0.68 13.17 9.39
N ALA A 264 0.21 13.02 10.63
CA ALA A 264 0.44 11.84 11.47
C ALA A 264 -0.80 11.44 12.26
N ILE A 265 -0.79 10.23 12.81
CA ILE A 265 -1.83 9.71 13.71
C ILE A 265 -1.28 9.68 15.12
N TYR A 266 -1.94 10.35 16.06
CA TYR A 266 -1.61 10.24 17.48
C TYR A 266 -2.23 8.97 18.09
N MET A 267 -1.38 8.03 18.49
CA MET A 267 -1.79 6.72 19.01
C MET A 267 -2.06 6.73 20.52
N GLY A 268 -1.95 7.89 21.18
CA GLY A 268 -1.90 8.00 22.64
C GLY A 268 -0.48 7.76 23.18
N ASP A 269 -0.31 7.94 24.49
CA ASP A 269 0.94 7.64 25.20
C ASP A 269 2.19 8.30 24.60
N SER A 270 2.05 9.52 24.05
CA SER A 270 3.14 10.24 23.35
C SER A 270 3.69 9.53 22.11
N ILE A 271 2.90 8.67 21.47
CA ILE A 271 3.29 7.94 20.26
C ILE A 271 2.54 8.49 19.06
N PHE A 272 3.29 8.86 18.02
CA PHE A 272 2.77 9.16 16.70
C PHE A 272 3.11 8.03 15.74
N VAL A 273 2.21 7.74 14.80
CA VAL A 273 2.51 6.92 13.62
C VAL A 273 2.49 7.85 12.42
N GLU A 274 3.60 7.90 11.70
CA GLU A 274 3.77 8.78 10.54
C GLU A 274 4.57 8.09 9.45
N SER A 275 4.38 8.52 8.20
CA SER A 275 5.23 8.11 7.08
C SER A 275 6.14 9.25 6.68
N ILE A 276 7.43 9.11 6.94
CA ILE A 276 8.49 10.04 6.57
C ILE A 276 9.51 9.34 5.68
N GLN A 277 10.61 9.99 5.28
CA GLN A 277 11.56 9.45 4.31
C GLN A 277 12.09 8.04 4.66
N GLU A 278 12.19 7.72 5.94
CA GLU A 278 12.61 6.45 6.52
C GLU A 278 11.54 5.33 6.37
N GLY A 279 10.30 5.72 6.05
CA GLY A 279 9.12 4.86 5.96
C GLY A 279 8.09 5.18 7.04
N VAL A 280 7.19 4.23 7.26
CA VAL A 280 6.17 4.32 8.32
C VAL A 280 6.80 3.92 9.65
N ILE A 281 6.87 4.85 10.58
CA ILE A 281 7.54 4.64 11.88
C ILE A 281 6.68 5.16 13.03
N ASN A 282 7.03 4.69 14.23
CA ASN A 282 6.52 5.27 15.47
C ASN A 282 7.51 6.34 15.95
N THR A 283 7.02 7.54 16.22
CA THR A 283 7.84 8.66 16.70
C THR A 283 7.31 9.22 18.01
N GLY A 284 8.20 9.89 18.73
CA GLY A 284 7.85 10.68 19.91
C GLY A 284 7.47 12.11 19.52
N PRO A 285 6.89 12.87 20.46
CA PRO A 285 6.32 14.19 20.19
C PRO A 285 7.37 15.21 19.73
N PHE A 286 8.60 15.14 20.25
CA PHE A 286 9.67 16.06 19.87
C PHE A 286 10.11 15.92 18.41
N LEU A 287 10.15 14.70 17.88
CA LEU A 287 10.52 14.45 16.48
C LEU A 287 9.39 14.83 15.52
N PHE A 288 8.14 14.66 15.96
CA PHE A 288 6.99 15.06 15.15
C PHE A 288 6.84 16.58 15.10
N ALA A 289 6.99 17.28 16.24
CA ALA A 289 6.62 18.68 16.43
C ALA A 289 7.67 19.70 15.94
N GLU A 290 8.36 19.41 14.85
CA GLU A 290 9.38 20.28 14.23
C GLU A 290 8.79 21.34 13.26
N GLY A 291 7.48 21.28 12.96
CA GLY A 291 6.79 22.23 12.09
C GLY A 291 6.54 23.62 12.71
N GLY A 292 6.16 24.58 11.86
CA GLY A 292 5.82 25.96 12.26
C GLY A 292 4.32 26.20 12.49
N SER A 293 3.45 25.29 12.04
CA SER A 293 2.01 25.37 12.32
C SER A 293 1.39 23.98 12.44
N PHE A 294 0.38 23.85 13.29
CA PHE A 294 -0.28 22.58 13.59
C PHE A 294 -1.79 22.73 13.62
N LEU A 295 -2.48 21.69 13.15
CA LEU A 295 -3.93 21.54 13.25
C LEU A 295 -4.26 20.14 13.74
N ILE A 296 -5.07 20.04 14.79
CA ILE A 296 -5.62 18.78 15.25
C ILE A 296 -6.96 18.55 14.56
N VAL A 297 -7.15 17.35 14.01
CA VAL A 297 -8.41 16.85 13.46
C VAL A 297 -8.84 15.65 14.29
N ARG A 298 -10.04 15.71 14.87
CA ARG A 298 -10.54 14.68 15.79
C ARG A 298 -11.90 14.16 15.36
N LEU A 299 -12.09 12.83 15.47
CA LEU A 299 -13.40 12.21 15.31
C LEU A 299 -14.37 12.65 16.41
N THR A 300 -15.57 13.07 16.03
CA THR A 300 -16.63 13.45 16.98
C THR A 300 -17.05 12.28 17.87
N THR A 301 -17.06 11.06 17.30
CA THR A 301 -17.35 9.82 18.04
C THR A 301 -16.44 8.68 17.57
N ILE A 302 -16.01 7.84 18.51
CA ILE A 302 -15.22 6.64 18.22
C ILE A 302 -15.72 5.47 19.05
N SER A 303 -16.19 4.42 18.36
CA SER A 303 -16.52 3.16 19.00
C SER A 303 -15.25 2.37 19.35
N GLU A 304 -15.35 1.47 20.33
CA GLU A 304 -14.24 0.59 20.71
C GLU A 304 -13.73 -0.23 19.50
N GLU A 305 -14.65 -0.75 18.69
CA GLU A 305 -14.32 -1.52 17.49
C GLU A 305 -13.59 -0.68 16.43
N LYS A 306 -14.03 0.58 16.22
CA LYS A 306 -13.32 1.49 15.32
C LYS A 306 -11.91 1.80 15.86
N GLY A 307 -11.77 2.04 17.16
CA GLY A 307 -10.46 2.25 17.80
C GLY A 307 -9.53 1.03 17.68
N LYS A 308 -10.06 -0.19 17.87
CA LYS A 308 -9.31 -1.44 17.63
C LYS A 308 -8.86 -1.55 16.18
N ARG A 309 -9.76 -1.23 15.24
CA ARG A 309 -9.48 -1.29 13.80
C ARG A 309 -8.41 -0.29 13.36
N ILE A 310 -8.51 0.96 13.82
CA ILE A 310 -7.49 2.00 13.61
C ILE A 310 -6.14 1.54 14.14
N ARG A 311 -6.11 1.01 15.38
CA ARG A 311 -4.87 0.48 15.97
C ARG A 311 -4.25 -0.60 15.12
N GLN A 312 -5.06 -1.58 14.72
CA GLN A 312 -4.63 -2.72 13.94
C GLN A 312 -4.03 -2.25 12.61
N LEU A 313 -4.75 -1.41 11.87
CA LEU A 313 -4.30 -0.92 10.57
C LEU A 313 -3.01 -0.11 10.68
N ALA A 314 -2.93 0.85 11.61
CA ALA A 314 -1.73 1.66 11.82
C ALA A 314 -0.51 0.79 12.19
N SER A 315 -0.71 -0.21 13.08
CA SER A 315 0.35 -1.13 13.48
C SER A 315 0.82 -2.00 12.31
N CYS A 316 -0.11 -2.47 11.46
CA CYS A 316 0.24 -3.26 10.28
C CYS A 316 1.02 -2.43 9.24
N GLN A 317 0.72 -1.14 9.08
CA GLN A 317 1.45 -0.28 8.13
C GLN A 317 2.89 0.03 8.58
N THR A 318 3.19 -0.06 9.87
CA THR A 318 4.51 0.25 10.44
C THR A 318 5.62 -0.60 9.77
N GLY A 319 6.69 0.06 9.36
CA GLY A 319 7.83 -0.54 8.65
C GLY A 319 7.68 -0.60 7.13
N LYS A 320 6.55 -0.16 6.54
CA LYS A 320 6.47 0.07 5.08
C LYS A 320 7.42 1.18 4.66
N LYS A 321 7.93 1.09 3.43
CA LYS A 321 8.81 2.11 2.85
C LYS A 321 8.03 3.37 2.48
N TYR A 322 8.73 4.49 2.38
CA TYR A 322 8.13 5.74 1.91
C TYR A 322 7.80 5.68 0.41
N ASP A 323 6.62 6.20 0.01
CA ASP A 323 6.25 6.34 -1.41
C ASP A 323 6.65 7.71 -1.98
N PHE A 324 7.77 7.74 -2.71
CA PHE A 324 8.18 8.95 -3.44
C PHE A 324 7.37 9.19 -4.73
N ASN A 325 6.50 8.26 -5.14
CA ASN A 325 5.61 8.45 -6.28
C ASN A 325 4.30 9.17 -5.91
N PHE A 326 3.94 9.24 -4.63
CA PHE A 326 2.73 9.88 -4.11
C PHE A 326 1.44 9.33 -4.75
N ASP A 327 1.35 8.01 -4.93
CA ASP A 327 0.23 7.32 -5.56
C ASP A 327 -0.51 6.46 -4.53
N VAL A 328 -1.70 6.88 -4.09
CA VAL A 328 -2.51 6.19 -3.05
C VAL A 328 -2.95 4.78 -3.42
N ASN A 329 -2.75 4.39 -4.68
CA ASN A 329 -2.98 3.03 -5.16
C ASN A 329 -1.68 2.19 -5.13
N SER A 330 -0.67 2.57 -4.33
CA SER A 330 0.62 1.88 -4.21
C SER A 330 0.71 1.11 -2.89
N PRO A 331 0.30 -0.16 -2.84
CA PRO A 331 0.20 -0.89 -1.57
C PRO A 331 1.56 -1.21 -0.93
N ASP A 332 2.67 -1.15 -1.67
CA ASP A 332 3.99 -1.58 -1.21
C ASP A 332 4.84 -0.50 -0.52
N CYS A 333 4.40 0.76 -0.55
CA CYS A 333 5.04 1.92 0.05
C CYS A 333 3.98 2.97 0.39
N LEU A 334 4.17 3.79 1.43
CA LEU A 334 3.17 4.77 1.86
C LEU A 334 3.78 6.16 2.00
N PHE A 335 3.03 7.21 1.71
CA PHE A 335 3.34 8.57 2.16
C PHE A 335 2.40 9.01 3.29
N CYS A 336 2.66 10.18 3.88
CA CYS A 336 2.08 10.60 5.16
C CYS A 336 0.54 10.58 5.19
N THR A 337 -0.11 11.02 4.12
CA THR A 337 -1.57 11.04 4.02
C THR A 337 -2.16 9.72 3.54
N GLU A 338 -1.44 8.92 2.75
CA GLU A 338 -1.89 7.57 2.39
C GLU A 338 -2.00 6.67 3.64
N LEU A 339 -1.14 6.86 4.64
CA LEU A 339 -1.31 6.24 5.95
C LEU A 339 -2.69 6.57 6.55
N ILE A 340 -3.10 7.84 6.52
CA ILE A 340 -4.43 8.28 7.01
C ILE A 340 -5.54 7.65 6.17
N TYR A 341 -5.39 7.67 4.85
CA TYR A 341 -6.32 7.08 3.89
C TYR A 341 -6.62 5.61 4.21
N LEU A 342 -5.57 4.82 4.49
CA LEU A 342 -5.70 3.40 4.78
C LEU A 342 -6.16 3.10 6.20
N VAL A 343 -5.81 3.92 7.18
CA VAL A 343 -6.14 3.66 8.60
C VAL A 343 -7.58 4.07 8.93
N TYR A 344 -8.05 5.18 8.39
CA TYR A 344 -9.44 5.65 8.54
C TYR A 344 -10.27 5.18 7.35
N GLU A 345 -10.33 3.85 7.18
CA GLU A 345 -10.83 3.19 5.96
C GLU A 345 -12.32 3.40 5.67
N ASP A 346 -13.08 3.89 6.66
CA ASP A 346 -14.52 4.14 6.59
C ASP A 346 -14.88 5.60 6.23
N ILE A 347 -13.86 6.41 5.96
CA ILE A 347 -14.00 7.80 5.55
C ILE A 347 -13.77 7.89 4.04
N ASP A 348 -14.67 8.58 3.34
CA ASP A 348 -14.56 8.83 1.90
C ASP A 348 -13.70 10.07 1.68
N TRP A 349 -12.38 9.89 1.80
CA TRP A 349 -11.43 10.99 1.68
C TRP A 349 -11.39 11.55 0.26
N GLN A 350 -11.40 12.89 0.16
CA GLN A 350 -11.20 13.58 -1.11
C GLN A 350 -9.80 13.28 -1.65
N THR A 351 -9.73 12.99 -2.95
CA THR A 351 -8.48 12.73 -3.65
C THR A 351 -8.42 13.57 -4.93
N ARG A 352 -7.20 13.85 -5.41
CA ARG A 352 -6.98 14.56 -6.66
C ARG A 352 -6.07 13.77 -7.58
N LYS A 353 -6.14 14.08 -8.88
CA LYS A 353 -5.22 13.53 -9.87
C LYS A 353 -4.05 14.49 -10.09
N SER A 354 -2.84 14.08 -9.77
CA SER A 354 -1.60 14.85 -9.99
C SER A 354 -0.59 14.02 -10.76
N ALA A 355 0.00 14.58 -11.83
CA ALA A 355 0.98 13.90 -12.70
C ALA A 355 0.54 12.48 -13.17
N GLY A 356 -0.76 12.29 -13.41
CA GLY A 356 -1.33 11.01 -13.85
C GLY A 356 -1.54 9.98 -12.74
N ARG A 357 -1.31 10.35 -11.48
CA ARG A 357 -1.49 9.54 -10.27
C ARG A 357 -2.59 10.11 -9.39
N ILE A 358 -3.10 9.27 -8.52
CA ILE A 358 -4.15 9.67 -7.58
C ILE A 358 -3.48 9.90 -6.24
N THR A 359 -3.68 11.08 -5.68
CA THR A 359 -2.98 11.55 -4.50
C THR A 359 -3.95 12.23 -3.55
N MET A 360 -3.58 12.35 -2.29
CA MET A 360 -4.33 13.04 -1.25
C MET A 360 -3.36 13.94 -0.50
N SER A 361 -3.53 15.26 -0.52
CA SER A 361 -2.74 16.14 0.35
C SER A 361 -3.31 16.20 1.76
N PRO A 362 -2.53 16.73 2.73
CA PRO A 362 -3.06 17.12 4.02
C PRO A 362 -4.28 18.05 3.89
N ASP A 363 -4.25 18.99 2.95
CA ASP A 363 -5.41 19.87 2.70
C ASP A 363 -6.65 19.11 2.21
N ASN A 364 -6.50 17.99 1.48
CA ASN A 364 -7.66 17.17 1.10
C ASN A 364 -8.30 16.48 2.32
N ILE A 365 -7.52 16.16 3.37
CA ILE A 365 -8.06 15.69 4.65
C ILE A 365 -8.95 16.79 5.24
N ILE A 366 -8.47 18.04 5.23
CA ILE A 366 -9.22 19.19 5.75
C ILE A 366 -10.49 19.43 4.95
N GLN A 367 -10.43 19.41 3.61
CA GLN A 367 -11.62 19.54 2.76
C GLN A 367 -12.66 18.47 3.06
N THR A 368 -12.23 17.21 3.22
CA THR A 368 -13.12 16.11 3.62
C THR A 368 -13.77 16.38 4.99
N VAL A 369 -13.00 16.91 5.94
CA VAL A 369 -13.47 17.23 7.29
C VAL A 369 -14.46 18.38 7.28
N LEU A 370 -14.21 19.43 6.50
CA LEU A 370 -15.08 20.61 6.39
C LEU A 370 -16.43 20.27 5.74
N ASP A 371 -16.47 19.31 4.83
CA ASP A 371 -17.69 18.88 4.14
C ASP A 371 -18.58 17.93 4.97
N GLY A 372 -18.14 17.54 6.17
CA GLY A 372 -18.83 16.56 7.01
C GLY A 372 -18.93 16.96 8.49
N ASP A 373 -19.60 16.12 9.27
CA ASP A 373 -19.84 16.29 10.71
C ASP A 373 -19.13 15.22 11.58
N LYS A 374 -18.45 14.27 10.92
CA LYS A 374 -17.73 13.16 11.57
C LYS A 374 -16.51 13.62 12.37
N PHE A 375 -16.04 14.84 12.11
CA PHE A 375 -14.83 15.38 12.69
C PHE A 375 -15.04 16.82 13.17
N TYR A 376 -14.16 17.26 14.07
CA TYR A 376 -14.03 18.64 14.47
C TYR A 376 -12.54 18.98 14.69
N PHE A 377 -12.24 20.27 14.84
CA PHE A 377 -10.88 20.76 15.07
C PHE A 377 -10.72 21.18 16.53
N PRO A 378 -9.97 20.45 17.38
CA PRO A 378 -9.74 20.87 18.76
C PRO A 378 -8.81 22.08 18.91
N LEU A 379 -7.82 22.20 18.01
CA LEU A 379 -6.75 23.17 18.15
C LEU A 379 -6.14 23.49 16.77
N PHE A 380 -5.91 24.78 16.53
CA PHE A 380 -4.94 25.27 15.57
C PHE A 380 -3.91 26.14 16.28
N PHE A 381 -2.65 26.07 15.88
CA PHE A 381 -1.68 27.08 16.28
C PHE A 381 -0.54 27.24 15.28
N ASP A 382 0.04 28.44 15.26
CA ASP A 382 1.27 28.80 14.54
C ASP A 382 2.17 29.65 15.47
N GLU A 383 3.16 30.36 14.92
CA GLU A 383 4.02 31.26 15.71
C GLU A 383 3.27 32.46 16.32
N GLU A 384 2.24 32.95 15.64
CA GLU A 384 1.54 34.19 15.98
C GLU A 384 0.36 33.93 16.92
N GLN A 385 -0.32 32.79 16.78
CA GLN A 385 -1.59 32.55 17.45
C GLN A 385 -1.79 31.10 17.89
N LEU A 386 -2.65 30.93 18.89
CA LEU A 386 -3.21 29.66 19.34
C LEU A 386 -4.73 29.83 19.39
N ILE A 387 -5.45 28.97 18.69
CA ILE A 387 -6.91 29.02 18.59
C ILE A 387 -7.45 27.65 18.99
N GLU A 388 -8.15 27.62 20.12
CA GLU A 388 -8.94 26.46 20.53
C GLU A 388 -10.24 26.40 19.72
N ASN A 389 -10.64 25.21 19.30
CA ASN A 389 -11.85 24.98 18.52
C ASN A 389 -12.03 25.95 17.33
N PRO A 390 -11.01 26.07 16.44
CA PRO A 390 -11.08 27.00 15.32
C PRO A 390 -12.31 26.77 14.45
N SER A 391 -12.94 27.85 14.00
CA SER A 391 -14.14 27.74 13.18
C SER A 391 -13.82 27.13 11.81
N PRO A 392 -14.77 26.41 11.18
CA PRO A 392 -14.59 25.91 9.81
C PRO A 392 -14.19 27.01 8.82
N ALA A 393 -14.75 28.21 8.95
CA ALA A 393 -14.41 29.36 8.10
C ALA A 393 -12.95 29.83 8.29
N PHE A 394 -12.43 29.80 9.53
CA PHE A 394 -11.02 30.09 9.78
C PHE A 394 -10.13 29.04 9.12
N VAL A 395 -10.43 27.75 9.30
CA VAL A 395 -9.63 26.66 8.72
C VAL A 395 -9.66 26.70 7.19
N GLU A 396 -10.82 26.97 6.58
CA GLU A 396 -10.96 27.14 5.13
C GLU A 396 -10.13 28.34 4.62
N SER A 397 -10.02 29.41 5.41
CA SER A 397 -9.19 30.57 5.06
C SER A 397 -7.70 30.22 4.99
N LEU A 398 -7.22 29.23 5.76
CA LEU A 398 -5.83 28.78 5.69
C LEU A 398 -5.53 28.15 4.33
N LEU A 399 -6.45 27.34 3.80
CA LEU A 399 -6.30 26.66 2.50
C LEU A 399 -6.21 27.67 1.35
N LYS A 400 -6.94 28.80 1.44
CA LYS A 400 -6.97 29.85 0.42
C LYS A 400 -5.72 30.74 0.40
N ARG A 401 -4.96 30.82 1.50
CA ARG A 401 -3.75 31.66 1.59
C ARG A 401 -2.61 31.18 0.69
N GLU A 402 -2.63 29.91 0.29
CA GLU A 402 -1.60 29.34 -0.57
C GLU A 402 -1.92 29.49 -2.07
N GLU A 403 -3.21 29.54 -2.45
CA GLU A 403 -3.60 29.78 -3.86
C GLU A 403 -3.26 31.21 -4.34
N ALA A 404 -3.01 32.14 -3.42
CA ALA A 404 -2.71 33.54 -3.68
C ALA A 404 -1.21 33.86 -3.77
N ASN A 405 -0.32 32.89 -3.47
CA ASN A 405 1.14 33.01 -3.56
C ASN A 405 1.69 32.05 -4.62
#